data_AF-A0A662VVK2-F1
#
_entry.id   AF-A0A662VVK2-F1
#
_cell.length_a   1.000
_cell.length_b   1.000
_cell.length_c   1.000
_cell.angle_alpha   90.00
_cell.angle_beta   90.00
_cell.angle_gamma   90.00
#
_symmetry.space_group_name_H-M   'P 1'
#
loop_
_entity.id
_entity.type
_entity.pdbx_description
1 polymer ?
#
loop_
_entity_poly.entity_id
_entity_poly.type
_entity_poly.pdbx_seq_one_letter_code
_entity_poly.pdbx_strand_id
1 'polypeptide(L)' 'MVEFKIELPEERKKELQESRKLLEDIKRELERAERAGMDVSELKTTEAEVEERLEKLIREYASE' A
#
# COMPACT_ATOMS: atom_id res chain seq x y z
N MET A 1 33.06 -0.02 7.17
CA MET A 1 31.59 0.10 7.13
C MET A 1 31.15 -0.57 5.85
N VAL A 2 30.43 -1.69 5.92
CA VAL A 2 29.92 -2.36 4.73
C VAL A 2 28.57 -1.71 4.43
N GLU A 3 28.47 -0.94 3.35
CA GLU A 3 27.20 -0.44 2.84
C GLU A 3 26.42 -1.64 2.28
N PHE A 4 25.51 -2.20 3.08
CA PHE A 4 24.50 -3.11 2.59
C PHE A 4 23.56 -2.32 1.66
N LYS A 5 23.91 -2.21 0.39
CA LYS A 5 22.94 -1.91 -0.66
C LYS A 5 22.02 -3.12 -0.76
N ILE A 6 20.90 -3.08 -0.03
CA ILE A 6 19.77 -3.96 -0.28
C ILE A 6 19.23 -3.56 -1.67
N GLU A 7 19.79 -4.15 -2.72
CA GLU A 7 19.24 -4.04 -4.07
C GLU A 7 17.99 -4.90 -4.12
N LEU A 8 16.87 -4.33 -3.64
CA LEU A 8 15.53 -4.91 -3.80
C LEU A 8 15.34 -5.28 -5.29
N PRO A 9 14.99 -6.55 -5.60
CA PRO A 9 14.76 -7.00 -6.98
C PRO A 9 13.73 -6.11 -7.69
N GLU A 10 13.92 -5.82 -8.97
CA GLU A 10 13.07 -4.86 -9.71
C GLU A 10 11.59 -5.24 -9.72
N GLU A 11 11.27 -6.54 -9.80
CA GLU A 11 9.88 -7.03 -9.73
C GLU A 11 9.21 -6.68 -8.40
N ARG A 12 9.95 -6.84 -7.29
CA ARG A 12 9.45 -6.57 -5.94
C ARG A 12 9.28 -5.07 -5.67
N LYS A 13 10.16 -4.23 -6.24
CA LYS A 13 9.98 -2.77 -6.24
C LYS A 13 8.73 -2.34 -7.00
N LYS A 14 8.44 -2.97 -8.14
CA LYS A 14 7.21 -2.68 -8.91
C LYS A 14 5.97 -3.04 -8.12
N GLU A 15 5.93 -4.22 -7.48
CA GLU A 15 4.79 -4.64 -6.66
C GLU A 15 4.51 -3.68 -5.48
N LEU A 16 5.57 -3.20 -4.81
CA LEU A 16 5.44 -2.16 -3.79
C LEU A 16 4.90 -0.84 -4.34
N GLN A 17 5.40 -0.39 -5.49
CA GLN A 17 4.95 0.84 -6.12
C GLN A 17 3.49 0.76 -6.56
N GLU A 18 3.08 -0.37 -7.14
CA GLU A 18 1.71 -0.63 -7.55
C GLU A 18 0.76 -0.68 -6.35
N SER A 19 1.13 -1.40 -5.29
CA SER A 19 0.34 -1.49 -4.07
C SER A 19 0.19 -0.13 -3.38
N ARG A 20 1.27 0.66 -3.35
CA ARG A 20 1.25 2.02 -2.78
C ARG A 20 0.36 2.97 -3.59
N LYS A 21 0.40 2.87 -4.93
CA LYS A 21 -0.47 3.65 -5.80
C LYS A 21 -1.94 3.28 -5.61
N LEU A 22 -2.24 1.98 -5.54
CA LEU A 22 -3.60 1.49 -5.27
C LEU A 22 -4.14 2.05 -3.94
N LEU A 23 -3.32 2.07 -2.88
CA LEU A 23 -3.70 2.65 -1.60
C LEU A 23 -3.98 4.16 -1.70
N GLU A 24 -3.16 4.91 -2.44
CA GLU A 24 -3.38 6.34 -2.64
C GLU A 24 -4.68 6.63 -3.41
N ASP A 25 -4.97 5.83 -4.43
CA ASP A 25 -6.20 5.95 -5.22
C ASP A 25 -7.44 5.65 -4.34
N ILE A 26 -7.40 4.60 -3.52
CA ILE A 26 -8.47 4.27 -2.55
C ILE A 26 -8.68 5.43 -1.56
N LYS A 27 -7.61 6.00 -1.00
CA LYS A 27 -7.69 7.13 -0.05
C LYS A 27 -8.33 8.37 -0.68
N ARG A 28 -8.00 8.66 -1.95
CA ARG A 28 -8.62 9.77 -2.69
C ARG A 28 -10.10 9.53 -2.96
N GLU A 29 -10.48 8.30 -3.28
CA GLU A 29 -11.87 7.94 -3.53
C GLU A 29 -12.70 7.96 -2.24
N LEU A 30 -12.13 7.47 -1.13
CA LEU A 30 -12.68 7.61 0.21
C LEU A 30 -12.95 9.08 0.57
N GLU A 31 -11.95 9.95 0.39
CA GLU A 31 -12.11 11.38 0.69
C GLU A 31 -13.23 12.03 -0.14
N ARG A 32 -13.35 11.65 -1.42
CA ARG A 32 -14.43 12.14 -2.29
C ARG A 32 -15.80 11.60 -1.87
N ALA A 33 -15.88 10.32 -1.54
CA ALA A 33 -17.11 9.66 -1.14
C ALA A 33 -17.60 10.18 0.24
N GLU A 34 -16.71 10.38 1.20
CA GLU A 34 -17.02 11.01 2.49
C GLU A 34 -17.54 12.44 2.31
N ARG A 35 -16.87 13.25 1.47
CA ARG A 35 -17.33 14.61 1.15
C ARG A 35 -18.69 14.64 0.43
N ALA A 36 -19.00 13.59 -0.34
CA ALA A 36 -20.29 13.43 -1.00
C ALA A 36 -21.38 12.85 -0.08
N GLY A 37 -21.05 12.49 1.17
CA GLY A 37 -21.98 11.87 2.11
C GLY A 37 -22.36 10.43 1.73
N MET A 38 -21.53 9.75 0.95
CA MET A 38 -21.73 8.37 0.55
C MET A 38 -21.27 7.42 1.66
N ASP A 39 -21.85 6.22 1.72
CA ASP A 39 -21.37 5.16 2.60
C ASP A 39 -20.01 4.67 2.08
N VAL A 40 -19.00 4.76 2.95
CA VAL A 40 -17.61 4.41 2.66
C VAL A 40 -17.16 3.16 3.41
N SER A 41 -18.08 2.43 4.05
CA SER A 41 -17.74 1.27 4.89
C SER A 41 -16.98 0.20 4.10
N GLU A 42 -17.43 -0.12 2.89
CA GLU A 42 -16.75 -1.10 2.02
C GLU A 42 -15.38 -0.61 1.56
N LEU A 43 -15.27 0.66 1.16
CA LEU A 43 -14.00 1.26 0.75
C LEU A 43 -12.98 1.30 1.90
N LYS A 44 -13.44 1.52 3.14
CA LYS A 44 -12.59 1.45 4.34
C LYS A 44 -12.10 0.04 4.63
N THR A 45 -12.94 -0.97 4.39
CA THR A 45 -12.49 -2.37 4.46
C THR A 45 -11.42 -2.65 3.42
N THR A 46 -11.62 -2.22 2.17
CA THR A 46 -10.62 -2.39 1.11
C THR A 46 -9.32 -1.65 1.42
N GLU A 47 -9.38 -0.43 1.97
CA GLU A 47 -8.21 0.33 2.43
C GLU A 47 -7.41 -0.48 3.46
N ALA A 48 -8.07 -1.02 4.49
CA ALA A 48 -7.42 -1.79 5.54
C ALA A 48 -6.76 -3.07 5.02
N GLU A 49 -7.41 -3.80 4.10
CA GLU A 49 -6.83 -5.00 3.47
C GLU A 49 -5.57 -4.67 2.64
N VAL A 50 -5.60 -3.55 1.91
CA VAL A 50 -4.46 -3.09 1.10
C VAL A 50 -3.32 -2.61 2.00
N GLU A 51 -3.61 -1.92 3.11
CA GLU A 51 -2.61 -1.55 4.11
C GLU A 51 -1.96 -2.77 4.75
N GLU A 52 -2.73 -3.79 5.12
CA GLU A 52 -2.20 -5.04 5.68
C GLU A 52 -1.30 -5.78 4.68
N ARG A 53 -1.70 -5.85 3.40
CA ARG A 53 -0.84 -6.44 2.34
C ARG A 53 0.46 -5.67 2.18
N LEU A 54 0.41 -4.34 2.17
CA LEU A 54 1.60 -3.49 2.10
C LEU A 54 2.52 -3.71 3.30
N GLU A 55 1.96 -3.82 4.50
CA GLU A 55 2.74 -4.04 5.72
C GLU A 55 3.42 -5.42 5.71
N LYS A 56 2.71 -6.47 5.26
CA LYS A 56 3.29 -7.81 5.07
C LYS A 56 4.43 -7.79 4.06
N LEU A 57 4.23 -7.17 2.90
CA LEU A 57 5.26 -6.99 1.89
C LEU A 57 6.50 -6.29 2.48
N ILE A 58 6.31 -5.15 3.16
CA ILE A 58 7.41 -4.42 3.81
C ILE A 58 8.14 -5.28 4.85
N ARG A 59 7.43 -6.05 5.66
CA ARG A 59 8.04 -6.93 6.67
C ARG A 59 8.82 -8.08 6.04
N GLU A 60 8.28 -8.70 4.99
CA GLU A 60 9.00 -9.71 4.20
C GLU A 60 10.29 -9.12 3.61
N TYR A 61 10.26 -7.86 3.16
CA TYR A 61 11.45 -7.16 2.66
C TYR A 61 12.45 -6.75 3.73
N ALA A 62 12.00 -6.38 4.93
CA ALA A 62 12.88 -6.00 6.02
C ALA A 62 13.57 -7.20 6.70
N SER A 63 13.08 -8.41 6.43
CA SER A 63 13.56 -9.67 7.03
C SER A 63 14.52 -10.45 6.12
N GLU A 64 14.71 -10.02 4.86
CA GLU A 64 15.67 -10.57 3.89
C GLU A 64 17.01 -9.82 3.87
#